data_AF-A0A7X5VKN3-F1
#
_entry.id   AF-A0A7X5VKN3-F1
#
_cell.length_a   1.000
_cell.length_b   1.000
_cell.length_c   1.000
_cell.angle_alpha   90.00
_cell.angle_beta   90.00
_cell.angle_gamma   90.00
#
_symmetry.space_group_name_H-M   'P 1'
#
loop_
_entity.id
_entity.type
_entity.pdbx_description
1 polymer ?
#
loop_
_entity_poly.entity_id
_entity_poly.type
_entity_poly.pdbx_seq_one_letter_code
_entity_poly.pdbx_strand_id
1 'polypeptide(L)' 'MISFDIQKNGTVTGLQVARSSGVPALDRSALRAVADASPLPRLPPAWRGSSMTAAYVFEITPEDF' A
#
# COMPACT_ATOMS: atom_id res chain seq x y z
N MET A 1 -6.41 -0.76 7.06
CA MET A 1 -5.00 -0.33 6.96
C MET A 1 -4.20 -1.42 6.27
N ILE A 2 -3.58 -1.06 5.16
CA ILE A 2 -2.65 -1.89 4.40
C ILE A 2 -1.23 -1.40 4.69
N SER A 3 -0.28 -2.33 4.77
CA SER A 3 1.15 -2.03 4.93
C SER A 3 1.96 -2.79 3.87
N PHE A 4 3.00 -2.16 3.35
CA PHE A 4 3.90 -2.71 2.36
C PHE A 4 5.23 -1.97 2.34
N ASP A 5 6.25 -2.59 1.77
CA ASP A 5 7.57 -2.00 1.57
C ASP A 5 7.78 -1.64 0.10
N ILE A 6 8.37 -0.46 -0.14
CA ILE A 6 8.77 0.03 -1.44
C ILE A 6 10.30 -0.09 -1.54
N GLN A 7 10.78 -0.93 -2.45
CA GLN A 7 12.20 -1.08 -2.75
C GLN A 7 12.73 0.15 -3.49
N LYS A 8 14.06 0.37 -3.52
CA LYS A 8 14.67 1.54 -4.21
C LYS A 8 14.20 1.73 -5.66
N ASN A 9 13.95 0.64 -6.37
CA ASN A 9 13.49 0.64 -7.77
C ASN A 9 11.97 0.84 -7.91
N GLY A 10 11.22 0.98 -6.81
CA GLY A 10 9.77 1.12 -6.81
C GLY A 10 8.99 -0.18 -6.67
N THR A 11 9.65 -1.35 -6.66
CA THR A 11 8.96 -2.64 -6.46
C THR A 11 8.29 -2.69 -5.09
N VAL A 12 7.02 -3.08 -5.07
CA VAL A 12 6.28 -3.32 -3.82
C VAL A 12 6.53 -4.75 -3.32
N THR A 13 6.82 -4.89 -2.03
CA THR A 13 7.03 -6.15 -1.33
C THR A 13 6.30 -6.17 0.02
N GLY A 14 6.07 -7.35 0.61
CA GLY A 14 5.52 -7.44 1.97
C GLY A 14 4.09 -6.90 2.12
N LEU A 15 3.33 -6.87 1.02
CA LEU A 15 1.96 -6.35 1.00
C LEU A 15 1.02 -7.18 1.88
N GLN A 16 0.38 -6.52 2.85
CA GLN A 16 -0.51 -7.16 3.82
C GLN A 16 -1.56 -6.23 4.43
N VAL A 17 -2.64 -6.81 4.95
CA VAL A 17 -3.62 -6.10 5.78
C VAL A 17 -3.10 -6.03 7.22
N ALA A 18 -2.64 -4.85 7.65
CA ALA A 18 -2.16 -4.63 9.02
C ALA A 18 -3.33 -4.46 10.02
N ARG A 19 -4.45 -3.90 9.57
CA ARG A 19 -5.71 -3.79 10.33
C ARG A 19 -6.87 -3.86 9.36
N SER A 20 -7.79 -4.81 9.55
CA SER A 20 -8.98 -4.94 8.68
C SER A 20 -9.87 -3.69 8.79
N SER A 21 -10.51 -3.32 7.68
CA SER A 21 -11.56 -2.30 7.66
C SER A 21 -12.90 -2.77 8.24
N GLY A 22 -13.06 -4.07 8.50
CA GLY A 22 -14.36 -4.68 8.81
C GLY A 22 -15.19 -5.03 7.57
N VAL A 23 -14.75 -4.64 6.37
CA VAL A 23 -15.40 -4.96 5.09
C VAL A 23 -14.43 -5.77 4.21
N PRO A 24 -14.58 -7.10 4.11
CA PRO A 24 -13.62 -7.95 3.39
C PRO A 24 -13.49 -7.65 1.88
N ALA A 25 -14.51 -7.06 1.26
CA ALA A 25 -14.43 -6.61 -0.13
C ALA A 25 -13.52 -5.38 -0.29
N LEU A 26 -13.56 -4.44 0.67
CA LEU A 26 -12.70 -3.26 0.69
C LEU A 26 -11.24 -3.66 0.93
N ASP A 27 -10.98 -4.52 1.92
CA ASP A 27 -9.61 -4.98 2.21
C ASP A 27 -8.97 -5.67 0.98
N ARG A 28 -9.73 -6.52 0.27
CA ARG A 28 -9.25 -7.17 -0.96
C ARG A 28 -9.01 -6.17 -2.10
N SER A 29 -9.89 -5.19 -2.25
CA SER A 29 -9.74 -4.16 -3.28
C SER A 29 -8.52 -3.28 -2.99
N ALA A 30 -8.28 -2.94 -1.73
CA ALA A 30 -7.11 -2.20 -1.27
C ALA A 30 -5.80 -2.95 -1.55
N LEU A 31 -5.73 -4.25 -1.24
CA LEU A 31 -4.57 -5.08 -1.59
C LEU A 31 -4.35 -5.09 -3.11
N ARG A 32 -5.41 -5.31 -3.89
CA ARG A 32 -5.31 -5.34 -5.35
C ARG A 32 -4.82 -4.01 -5.92
N ALA A 33 -5.34 -2.89 -5.42
CA ALA A 33 -4.93 -1.56 -5.87
C ALA A 33 -3.43 -1.32 -5.67
N VAL A 34 -2.86 -1.73 -4.53
CA VAL A 34 -1.43 -1.61 -4.27
C VAL A 34 -0.61 -2.56 -5.14
N ALA A 35 -1.09 -3.80 -5.34
CA ALA A 35 -0.43 -4.77 -6.21
C ALA A 35 -0.39 -4.31 -7.67
N ASP A 36 -1.51 -3.79 -8.17
CA ASP A 36 -1.66 -3.27 -9.54
C ASP A 36 -0.84 -1.99 -9.77
N ALA A 37 -0.59 -1.21 -8.72
CA ALA A 37 0.27 -0.02 -8.78
C ALA A 37 1.78 -0.36 -8.79
N SER A 38 2.17 -1.62 -8.59
CA SER A 38 3.57 -2.03 -8.62
C SER A 38 4.08 -2.17 -10.07
N PRO A 39 5.24 -1.60 -10.43
CA PRO A 39 6.13 -0.82 -9.57
C PRO A 39 5.70 0.64 -9.42
N LEU A 40 5.91 1.19 -8.23
CA LEU A 40 5.77 2.61 -7.93
C LEU A 40 6.94 3.43 -8.49
N PRO A 41 6.88 4.77 -8.47
CA PRO A 41 8.06 5.59 -8.72
C PRO A 41 9.22 5.22 -7.81
N ARG A 42 10.43 5.21 -8.37
CA ARG A 42 11.65 4.92 -7.63
C ARG A 42 11.82 5.87 -6.44
N LEU A 43 12.46 5.39 -5.37
CA LEU A 43 12.76 6.25 -4.22
C LEU A 43 13.74 7.37 -4.62
N PRO A 44 13.68 8.54 -3.97
CA PRO A 44 14.61 9.64 -4.24
C PRO A 44 16.07 9.18 -4.12
N PRO A 45 16.99 9.68 -4.96
CA PRO A 45 18.40 9.28 -4.90
C PRO A 45 19.07 9.53 -3.54
N ALA A 46 18.60 10.54 -2.80
CA ALA A 46 19.09 10.85 -1.46
C ALA A 46 18.64 9.85 -0.38
N TRP A 47 17.72 8.93 -0.70
CA TRP A 47 17.26 7.90 0.21
C TRP A 47 18.36 6.87 0.49
N ARG A 48 18.84 6.85 1.73
CA ARG A 48 19.98 6.01 2.15
C ARG A 48 19.58 4.56 2.41
N GLY A 49 18.33 4.30 2.81
CA GLY A 49 17.82 2.96 3.10
C GLY A 49 17.59 2.11 1.84
N SER A 50 17.51 0.79 2.00
CA SER A 50 17.24 -0.15 0.89
C SER A 50 15.76 -0.20 0.47
N SER A 51 14.87 0.15 1.40
CA SER A 51 13.42 0.22 1.20
C SER A 51 12.81 1.32 2.07
N MET A 52 11.52 1.56 1.87
CA MET A 52 10.67 2.43 2.70
C MET A 52 9.35 1.71 2.97
N THR A 53 8.96 1.58 4.25
CA THR A 53 7.66 1.05 4.62
C THR A 53 6.59 2.13 4.46
N ALA A 54 5.51 1.82 3.76
CA ALA A 54 4.34 2.65 3.59
C ALA A 54 3.12 1.98 4.23
N ALA A 55 2.28 2.80 4.85
CA ALA A 55 1.01 2.35 5.39
C ALA A 55 -0.11 3.28 4.95
N TYR A 56 -1.23 2.69 4.53
CA TYR A 56 -2.37 3.44 4.01
C TYR A 56 -3.68 2.93 4.61
N VAL A 57 -4.59 3.86 4.91
CA VAL A 57 -5.94 3.56 5.36
C VAL A 57 -6.87 3.71 4.17
N PHE A 58 -7.61 2.65 3.88
CA PHE A 58 -8.72 2.69 2.94
C PHE A 58 -9.99 2.77 3.78
N GLU A 59 -10.74 3.83 3.59
CA GLU A 59 -12.03 4.09 4.22
C GLU A 59 -13.09 4.26 3.14
N ILE A 60 -14.31 3.84 3.47
CA ILE A 60 -15.50 4.19 2.72
C ILE A 60 -16.34 4.97 3.71
N THR A 61 -16.58 6.25 3.42
CA THR A 61 -17.43 7.08 4.28
C THR A 61 -18.85 7.13 3.73
N PRO A 62 -19.85 7.49 4.56
CA PRO A 62 -21.24 7.52 4.12
C PRO A 62 -21.52 8.46 2.93
N GLU A 63 -20.64 9.41 2.65
CA GLU A 63 -20.73 10.35 1.53
C GLU A 63 -20.27 9.77 0.17
N ASP A 64 -19.63 8.61 0.17
CA ASP A 64 -19.29 7.86 -1.05
C ASP A 64 -20.53 7.19 -1.71
N PHE A 65 -21.71 7.29 -1.08
CA PHE A 65 -22.97 6.68 -1.53
C PHE A 65 -24.11 7.69 -1.70
#